data_AF-A0A9P7ZK71-F1
#
_entry.id   AF-A0A9P7ZK71-F1
#
_cell.length_a   1.000
_cell.length_b   1.000
_cell.length_c   1.000
_cell.angle_alpha   90.00
_cell.angle_beta   90.00
_cell.angle_gamma   90.00
#
_symmetry.space_group_name_H-M   'P 1'
#
loop_
_entity.id
_entity.type
_entity.pdbx_description
1 polymer ?
#
loop_
_entity_poly.entity_id
_entity_poly.type
_entity_poly.pdbx_seq_one_letter_code
_entity_poly.pdbx_strand_id
1 'polypeptide(L)'
;MRQQYDSVSMEYWPSSDRRSPGPARICKHPDIAYKLEAASIKHSPAWFEAWGGTILGWILVVLLTLFQVGIFAIGIAMVYTTEASIDERSPDFALYKNSRFHECVNTTPESVDCTLLQGNAIDTSTEGDEQNHFLMDMVFHDYRNNTADHPTYTWCEMVSCLKDFKVLPTTLRPSALQLPSLKTWFQCNIQAIVGAWAARTWIGSQSRQSRSACKGISIKDWGPAVYTIGATVYWWVDFIRWCTRPEYQAFVSVIGWISVWTLAYKMRYHPFSCIFKEDSRWHKVLSGILWTTTVVQWIISCYLLSRYWEEFFPPRIDFAQRYDCVQSQVASAPGQSSCTPDQLCSIPWLLSNPGWNGWFMEPESPNFFAQYDVANIMLALLFFFSTFTFVAVPLITAVTRTYAILRPDRHPERSAFGDLVYFNDEVGGPVISGAVAALATLCIGALLLGHTPLTWNSIDREGSIAYDLDCTAVHVIASPWRQYMDIEYGRVLRFVRMWFNI
;
A
#
# COMPACT_ATOMS: atom_id res chain seq x y z
N MET A 1 -11.94 -72.03 54.22
CA MET A 1 -12.35 -70.60 54.14
C MET A 1 -11.08 -69.78 54.14
N ARG A 2 -10.84 -69.03 53.06
CA ARG A 2 -9.59 -68.30 52.78
C ARG A 2 -9.44 -67.08 53.69
N GLN A 3 -8.30 -66.97 54.36
CA GLN A 3 -7.80 -65.74 55.00
C GLN A 3 -7.04 -64.91 53.97
N GLN A 4 -7.41 -63.63 53.86
CA GLN A 4 -6.72 -62.59 53.09
C GLN A 4 -5.35 -62.30 53.71
N TYR A 5 -4.31 -62.36 52.89
CA TYR A 5 -3.01 -61.74 53.17
C TYR A 5 -3.02 -60.35 52.54
N ASP A 6 -2.88 -59.31 53.37
CA ASP A 6 -2.60 -57.96 52.92
C ASP A 6 -1.14 -57.86 52.48
N SER A 7 -0.93 -57.42 51.24
CA SER A 7 0.38 -57.15 50.66
C SER A 7 0.94 -55.85 51.23
N VAL A 8 2.07 -55.96 51.91
CA VAL A 8 2.91 -54.86 52.39
C VAL A 8 3.41 -54.01 51.22
N SER A 9 3.15 -52.71 51.28
CA SER A 9 3.66 -51.70 50.36
C SER A 9 5.17 -51.53 50.50
N MET A 10 5.92 -51.66 49.40
CA MET A 10 7.32 -51.25 49.32
C MET A 10 7.42 -49.73 49.45
N GLU A 11 8.08 -49.28 50.52
CA GLU A 11 8.53 -47.90 50.70
C GLU A 11 9.47 -47.49 49.56
N TYR A 12 9.04 -46.47 48.81
CA TYR A 12 9.86 -45.76 47.85
C TYR A 12 10.81 -44.82 48.61
N TRP A 13 12.10 -45.12 48.57
CA TRP A 13 13.15 -44.21 49.03
C TRP A 13 13.18 -42.94 48.15
N PRO A 14 13.13 -41.73 48.73
CA PRO A 14 13.32 -40.51 47.97
C PRO A 14 14.82 -40.32 47.72
N SER A 15 15.25 -40.46 46.46
CA SER A 15 16.58 -40.04 46.04
C SER A 15 16.66 -38.51 46.09
N SER A 16 17.27 -38.01 47.15
CA SER A 16 17.58 -36.61 47.39
C SER A 16 18.74 -36.16 46.50
N ASP A 17 18.51 -36.01 45.19
CA ASP A 17 19.37 -35.17 44.33
C ASP A 17 18.77 -34.83 42.95
N ARG A 18 17.45 -34.65 42.87
CA ARG A 18 16.88 -33.88 41.76
C ARG A 18 16.68 -32.45 42.22
N ARG A 19 17.59 -31.55 41.85
CA ARG A 19 17.27 -30.11 41.76
C ARG A 19 15.92 -30.02 41.05
N SER A 20 14.91 -29.56 41.76
CA SER A 20 13.61 -29.26 41.17
C SER A 20 13.86 -28.45 39.90
N PRO A 21 13.46 -28.92 38.71
CA PRO A 21 13.53 -28.07 37.54
C PRO A 21 12.74 -26.81 37.90
N GLY A 22 13.41 -25.66 37.88
CA GLY A 22 12.77 -24.38 38.15
C GLY A 22 11.48 -24.27 37.33
N PRO A 23 10.46 -23.55 37.82
CA PRO A 23 9.12 -23.55 37.23
C PRO A 23 9.22 -23.40 35.72
N ALA A 24 8.85 -24.47 35.01
CA ALA A 24 8.92 -24.48 33.56
C ALA A 24 8.14 -23.27 33.05
N ARG A 25 8.80 -22.40 32.26
CA ARG A 25 8.14 -21.20 31.71
C ARG A 25 6.93 -21.65 30.92
N ILE A 26 5.75 -21.38 31.46
CA ILE A 26 4.48 -21.69 30.80
C ILE A 26 4.32 -20.66 29.67
N CYS A 27 4.21 -21.14 28.43
CA CYS A 27 3.96 -20.29 27.29
C CYS A 27 2.57 -19.64 27.40
N LYS A 28 2.51 -18.32 27.22
CA LYS A 28 1.24 -17.61 27.10
C LYS A 28 0.71 -17.78 25.67
N HIS A 29 -0.40 -18.50 25.55
CA HIS A 29 -1.16 -18.65 24.33
C HIS A 29 -2.46 -17.85 24.43
N PRO A 30 -3.01 -17.35 23.32
CA PRO A 30 -4.33 -16.72 23.31
C PRO A 30 -5.46 -17.72 23.63
N ASP A 31 -6.31 -17.39 24.60
CA ASP A 31 -7.38 -18.25 25.16
C ASP A 31 -8.65 -18.32 24.27
N ILE A 32 -8.51 -18.78 23.02
CA ILE A 32 -9.66 -18.97 22.11
C ILE A 32 -10.15 -20.40 22.02
N ALA A 33 -9.24 -21.39 22.00
CA ALA A 33 -9.59 -22.79 21.82
C ALA A 33 -10.63 -23.27 22.85
N TYR A 34 -10.47 -22.90 24.13
CA TYR A 34 -11.38 -23.30 25.19
C TYR A 34 -12.82 -22.79 25.02
N LYS A 35 -12.99 -21.61 24.39
CA LYS A 35 -14.32 -21.00 24.19
C LYS A 35 -14.99 -21.48 22.90
N LEU A 36 -14.22 -21.70 21.83
CA LEU A 36 -14.74 -22.31 20.60
C LEU A 36 -15.06 -23.79 20.80
N GLU A 37 -14.28 -24.54 21.58
CA GLU A 37 -14.59 -25.93 21.91
C GLU A 37 -15.85 -26.05 22.80
N ALA A 38 -16.14 -25.02 23.60
CA ALA A 38 -17.40 -24.90 24.34
C ALA A 38 -18.59 -24.45 23.47
N ALA A 39 -18.34 -23.83 22.30
CA ALA A 39 -19.36 -23.26 21.42
C ALA A 39 -19.55 -24.03 20.10
N SER A 40 -18.59 -24.85 19.67
CA SER A 40 -18.63 -25.58 18.40
C SER A 40 -19.31 -26.94 18.57
N ILE A 41 -20.19 -27.20 17.62
CA ILE A 41 -20.99 -28.42 17.51
C ILE A 41 -20.05 -29.59 17.22
N LYS A 42 -19.78 -30.41 18.26
CA LYS A 42 -19.45 -31.85 18.38
C LYS A 42 -18.95 -32.71 17.19
N HIS A 43 -18.64 -32.22 15.99
CA HIS A 43 -18.49 -33.06 14.78
C HIS A 43 -17.20 -32.91 13.97
N SER A 44 -16.32 -31.98 14.29
CA SER A 44 -14.96 -31.91 13.72
C SER A 44 -13.92 -32.22 14.80
N PRO A 45 -12.96 -33.13 14.55
CA PRO A 45 -11.84 -33.31 15.47
C PRO A 45 -11.01 -32.02 15.52
N ALA A 46 -10.74 -31.48 16.72
CA ALA A 46 -9.94 -30.25 16.90
C ALA A 46 -8.56 -30.30 16.22
N TRP A 47 -7.99 -31.50 16.05
CA TRP A 47 -6.76 -31.68 15.28
C TRP A 47 -6.97 -31.43 13.79
N PHE A 48 -8.11 -31.84 13.20
CA PHE A 48 -8.42 -31.63 11.79
C PHE A 48 -8.57 -30.13 11.47
N GLU A 49 -9.22 -29.37 12.35
CA GLU A 49 -9.38 -27.92 12.20
C GLU A 49 -8.04 -27.18 12.30
N ALA A 50 -7.18 -27.57 13.23
CA ALA A 50 -5.90 -26.91 13.41
C ALA A 50 -4.84 -27.32 12.37
N TRP A 51 -4.84 -28.58 11.92
CA TRP A 51 -4.00 -29.01 10.80
C TRP A 51 -4.49 -28.39 9.49
N GLY A 52 -5.79 -28.41 9.24
CA GLY A 52 -6.42 -27.77 8.08
C GLY A 52 -6.12 -26.27 8.03
N GLY A 53 -6.32 -25.53 9.14
CA GLY A 53 -6.01 -24.10 9.21
C GLY A 53 -4.52 -23.79 9.06
N THR A 54 -3.63 -24.64 9.59
CA THR A 54 -2.18 -24.47 9.40
C THR A 54 -1.76 -24.71 7.94
N ILE A 55 -2.33 -25.73 7.29
CA ILE A 55 -2.09 -26.03 5.87
C ILE A 55 -2.62 -24.90 5.00
N LEU A 56 -3.84 -24.44 5.24
CA LEU A 56 -4.45 -23.30 4.54
C LEU A 56 -3.61 -22.04 4.70
N GLY A 57 -3.13 -21.75 5.93
CA GLY A 57 -2.24 -20.62 6.18
C GLY A 57 -0.93 -20.71 5.39
N TRP A 58 -0.34 -21.90 5.28
CA TRP A 58 0.85 -22.11 4.43
C TRP A 58 0.55 -21.95 2.94
N ILE A 59 -0.55 -22.53 2.44
CA ILE A 59 -0.97 -22.38 1.05
C ILE A 59 -1.16 -20.90 0.72
N LEU A 60 -1.81 -20.15 1.62
CA LEU A 60 -2.03 -18.73 1.44
C LEU A 60 -0.70 -17.94 1.40
N VAL A 61 0.22 -18.20 2.33
CA VAL A 61 1.55 -17.56 2.32
C VAL A 61 2.29 -17.87 1.02
N VAL A 62 2.28 -19.13 0.56
CA VAL A 62 2.95 -19.53 -0.68
C VAL A 62 2.31 -18.83 -1.88
N LEU A 63 0.99 -18.83 -2.00
CA LEU A 63 0.28 -18.17 -3.09
C LEU A 63 0.59 -16.66 -3.14
N LEU A 64 0.41 -15.95 -2.02
CA LEU A 64 0.69 -14.50 -1.94
C LEU A 64 2.16 -14.18 -2.28
N THR A 65 3.09 -15.05 -1.85
CA THR A 65 4.52 -14.92 -2.18
C THR A 65 4.78 -15.18 -3.66
N LEU A 66 4.11 -16.15 -4.27
CA LEU A 66 4.23 -16.41 -5.71
C LEU A 66 3.68 -15.24 -6.54
N PHE A 67 2.56 -14.63 -6.14
CA PHE A 67 2.06 -13.40 -6.76
C PHE A 67 3.06 -12.26 -6.61
N GLN A 68 3.62 -12.07 -5.41
CA GLN A 68 4.64 -11.06 -5.13
C GLN A 68 5.86 -11.21 -6.05
N VAL A 69 6.41 -12.43 -6.12
CA VAL A 69 7.57 -12.74 -6.94
C VAL A 69 7.24 -12.66 -8.43
N GLY A 70 6.06 -13.13 -8.85
CA GLY A 70 5.61 -13.08 -10.23
C GLY A 70 5.47 -11.66 -10.76
N ILE A 71 4.80 -10.78 -10.02
CA ILE A 71 4.66 -9.36 -10.40
C ILE A 71 6.02 -8.67 -10.39
N PHE A 72 6.88 -8.97 -9.42
CA PHE A 72 8.24 -8.45 -9.38
C PHE A 72 9.09 -8.92 -10.57
N ALA A 73 9.01 -10.21 -10.92
CA ALA A 73 9.70 -10.77 -12.07
C ALA A 73 9.18 -10.17 -13.39
N ILE A 74 7.86 -9.96 -13.51
CA ILE A 74 7.25 -9.24 -14.62
C ILE A 74 7.82 -7.82 -14.68
N GLY A 75 7.86 -7.09 -13.56
CA GLY A 75 8.42 -5.73 -13.51
C GLY A 75 9.90 -5.67 -13.90
N ILE A 76 10.71 -6.65 -13.49
CA ILE A 76 12.11 -6.77 -13.92
C ILE A 76 12.20 -7.10 -15.40
N ALA A 77 11.47 -8.10 -15.88
CA ALA A 77 11.47 -8.51 -17.28
C ALA A 77 11.02 -7.36 -18.18
N MET A 78 10.04 -6.59 -17.73
CA MET A 78 9.55 -5.36 -18.34
C MET A 78 10.67 -4.35 -18.53
N VAL A 79 11.45 -4.05 -17.50
CA VAL A 79 12.63 -3.16 -17.59
C VAL A 79 13.66 -3.72 -18.58
N TYR A 80 14.02 -5.00 -18.46
CA TYR A 80 15.11 -5.60 -19.26
C TYR A 80 14.77 -5.80 -20.74
N THR A 81 13.53 -6.19 -21.06
CA THR A 81 13.13 -6.52 -22.44
C THR A 81 12.99 -5.29 -23.32
N THR A 82 13.01 -4.10 -22.74
CA THR A 82 12.69 -2.86 -23.43
C THR A 82 13.70 -1.74 -23.18
N GLU A 83 14.94 -2.09 -22.82
CA GLU A 83 16.12 -1.21 -22.85
C GLU A 83 16.46 -0.74 -24.28
N ALA A 84 15.56 -0.01 -24.91
CA ALA A 84 15.92 1.05 -25.83
C ALA A 84 16.33 2.26 -24.98
N SER A 85 17.56 2.25 -24.47
CA SER A 85 18.35 3.40 -24.00
C SER A 85 17.58 4.63 -23.48
N ILE A 86 17.03 4.60 -22.27
CA ILE A 86 16.61 5.84 -21.61
C ILE A 86 17.85 6.41 -20.92
N ASP A 87 18.48 7.40 -21.55
CA ASP A 87 19.59 8.14 -20.94
C ASP A 87 19.02 9.32 -20.14
N GLU A 88 18.86 9.15 -18.84
CA GLU A 88 18.41 10.22 -17.94
C GLU A 88 19.33 11.43 -17.90
N ARG A 89 20.61 11.21 -18.23
CA ARG A 89 21.62 12.27 -18.25
C ARG A 89 21.60 13.03 -19.57
N SER A 90 20.86 12.51 -20.56
CA SER A 90 20.63 13.25 -21.79
C SER A 90 19.82 14.52 -21.50
N PRO A 91 20.15 15.64 -22.17
CA PRO A 91 19.33 16.84 -22.09
C PRO A 91 17.89 16.59 -22.58
N ASP A 92 17.69 15.61 -23.46
CA ASP A 92 16.39 15.22 -24.00
C ASP A 92 15.46 14.66 -22.91
N PHE A 93 16.00 13.99 -21.89
CA PHE A 93 15.18 13.49 -20.79
C PHE A 93 14.53 14.62 -19.99
N ALA A 94 15.26 15.72 -19.73
CA ALA A 94 14.71 16.90 -19.04
C ALA A 94 13.62 17.60 -19.86
N LEU A 95 13.64 17.46 -21.19
CA LEU A 95 12.65 18.05 -22.08
C LEU A 95 11.43 17.15 -22.26
N TYR A 96 11.65 15.89 -22.66
CA TYR A 96 10.60 15.02 -23.20
C TYR A 96 10.24 13.82 -22.32
N LYS A 97 11.06 13.50 -21.30
CA LYS A 97 10.78 12.47 -20.28
C LYS A 97 10.38 11.12 -20.90
N ASN A 98 11.08 10.75 -21.98
CA ASN A 98 10.87 9.52 -22.76
C ASN A 98 9.47 9.40 -23.41
N SER A 99 8.78 10.52 -23.62
CA SER A 99 7.57 10.55 -24.43
C SER A 99 7.87 10.67 -25.93
N ARG A 100 6.88 10.35 -26.77
CA ARG A 100 6.93 10.59 -28.22
C ARG A 100 6.71 12.04 -28.61
N PHE A 101 6.73 12.98 -27.68
CA PHE A 101 6.46 14.40 -27.94
C PHE A 101 7.32 14.95 -29.08
N HIS A 102 8.63 14.72 -29.04
CA HIS A 102 9.56 15.22 -30.06
C HIS A 102 9.27 14.64 -31.47
N GLU A 103 8.80 13.39 -31.56
CA GLU A 103 8.42 12.76 -32.83
C GLU A 103 7.08 13.31 -33.33
N CYS A 104 6.09 13.40 -32.45
CA CYS A 104 4.73 13.78 -32.79
C CYS A 104 4.58 15.27 -33.09
N VAL A 105 5.32 16.13 -32.38
CA VAL A 105 5.28 17.59 -32.62
C VAL A 105 5.77 17.97 -34.02
N ASN A 106 6.63 17.14 -34.62
CA ASN A 106 7.19 17.33 -35.95
C ASN A 106 6.36 16.64 -37.05
N THR A 107 5.35 15.87 -36.68
CA THR A 107 4.44 15.24 -37.64
C THR A 107 3.48 16.30 -38.17
N THR A 108 3.33 16.42 -39.48
CA THR A 108 2.34 17.30 -40.10
C THR A 108 1.05 16.50 -40.31
N PRO A 109 0.03 16.65 -39.45
CA PRO A 109 -1.22 15.94 -39.67
C PRO A 109 -1.97 16.53 -40.86
N GLU A 110 -2.83 15.72 -41.49
CA GLU A 110 -3.54 16.12 -42.71
C GLU A 110 -4.63 17.18 -42.45
N SER A 111 -5.24 17.19 -41.25
CA SER A 111 -6.21 18.21 -40.85
C SER A 111 -6.45 18.23 -39.33
N VAL A 112 -5.68 19.01 -38.58
CA VAL A 112 -5.93 19.24 -37.14
C VAL A 112 -6.30 20.71 -36.91
N ASP A 113 -7.39 20.94 -36.21
CA ASP A 113 -7.78 22.28 -35.77
C ASP A 113 -7.10 22.63 -34.44
N CYS A 114 -5.98 23.34 -34.51
CA CYS A 114 -5.24 23.77 -33.32
C CYS A 114 -5.98 24.79 -32.45
N THR A 115 -7.08 25.37 -32.93
CA THR A 115 -7.93 26.23 -32.08
C THR A 115 -8.62 25.41 -30.98
N LEU A 116 -8.66 24.08 -31.11
CA LEU A 116 -9.19 23.17 -30.10
C LEU A 116 -8.35 23.09 -28.84
N LEU A 117 -7.09 23.54 -28.85
CA LEU A 117 -6.31 23.66 -27.61
C LEU A 117 -7.06 24.51 -26.57
N GLN A 118 -7.66 25.63 -26.99
CA GLN A 118 -8.47 26.46 -26.09
C GLN A 118 -9.76 25.79 -25.59
N GLY A 119 -10.33 24.85 -26.35
CA GLY A 119 -11.61 24.20 -26.03
C GLY A 119 -11.48 22.85 -25.30
N ASN A 120 -10.36 22.15 -25.49
CA ASN A 120 -10.08 20.83 -24.91
C ASN A 120 -9.08 20.90 -23.75
N ALA A 121 -8.58 22.10 -23.43
CA ALA A 121 -8.04 22.35 -22.12
C ALA A 121 -9.12 22.05 -21.08
N ILE A 122 -8.80 21.28 -20.05
CA ILE A 122 -9.68 21.18 -18.89
C ILE A 122 -9.79 22.57 -18.28
N ASP A 123 -10.90 23.25 -18.54
CA ASP A 123 -11.23 24.52 -17.94
C ASP A 123 -11.53 24.29 -16.46
N THR A 124 -10.48 24.40 -15.64
CA THR A 124 -10.52 24.24 -14.18
C THR A 124 -11.10 25.48 -13.51
N SER A 125 -12.11 26.10 -14.15
CA SER A 125 -12.87 27.27 -13.71
C SER A 125 -13.43 27.19 -12.28
N THR A 126 -13.39 26.02 -11.62
CA THR A 126 -13.68 25.90 -10.19
C THR A 126 -12.61 26.49 -9.26
N GLU A 127 -11.37 26.75 -9.71
CA GLU A 127 -10.32 27.41 -8.90
C GLU A 127 -9.94 28.84 -9.36
N GLY A 128 -10.59 29.37 -10.39
CA GLY A 128 -10.52 30.80 -10.72
C GLY A 128 -9.35 31.24 -11.61
N ASP A 129 -8.61 30.32 -12.24
CA ASP A 129 -7.60 30.64 -13.25
C ASP A 129 -7.99 30.02 -14.60
N GLU A 130 -8.50 30.85 -15.53
CA GLU A 130 -8.94 30.49 -16.89
C GLU A 130 -7.77 30.02 -17.80
N GLN A 131 -6.54 29.94 -17.27
CA GLN A 131 -5.30 29.76 -18.04
C GLN A 131 -4.63 28.39 -17.86
N ASN A 132 -5.17 27.53 -17.00
CA ASN A 132 -4.59 26.22 -16.71
C ASN A 132 -4.93 25.22 -17.83
N HIS A 133 -4.09 25.10 -18.85
CA HIS A 133 -4.36 24.17 -19.95
C HIS A 133 -3.55 22.87 -19.88
N PHE A 134 -4.26 21.75 -19.97
CA PHE A 134 -3.68 20.41 -19.95
C PHE A 134 -4.22 19.53 -21.09
N LEU A 135 -3.34 18.69 -21.66
CA LEU A 135 -3.70 17.56 -22.52
C LEU A 135 -3.42 16.28 -21.73
N MET A 136 -4.46 15.52 -21.38
CA MET A 136 -4.34 14.35 -20.49
C MET A 136 -4.97 13.07 -21.04
N ASP A 137 -5.53 13.14 -22.25
CA ASP A 137 -6.26 12.05 -22.90
C ASP A 137 -5.49 11.55 -24.12
N MET A 138 -5.72 10.28 -24.49
CA MET A 138 -5.18 9.69 -25.73
C MET A 138 -5.96 10.19 -26.97
N VAL A 139 -7.24 10.49 -26.77
CA VAL A 139 -8.21 10.83 -27.82
C VAL A 139 -8.95 12.09 -27.39
N PHE A 140 -9.01 13.06 -28.29
CA PHE A 140 -9.66 14.34 -28.08
C PHE A 140 -10.84 14.49 -29.03
N HIS A 141 -12.00 14.84 -28.49
CA HIS A 141 -13.21 15.07 -29.27
C HIS A 141 -13.41 16.57 -29.52
N ASP A 142 -13.80 16.94 -30.73
CA ASP A 142 -14.26 18.31 -31.00
C ASP A 142 -15.76 18.46 -30.70
N TYR A 143 -16.07 18.99 -29.52
CA TYR A 143 -17.45 19.25 -29.09
C TYR A 143 -18.02 20.59 -29.59
N ARG A 144 -17.28 21.39 -30.36
CA ARG A 144 -17.76 22.72 -30.81
C ARG A 144 -18.86 22.63 -31.86
N ASN A 145 -18.87 21.56 -32.64
CA ASN A 145 -19.90 21.31 -33.65
C ASN A 145 -20.96 20.33 -33.11
N ASN A 146 -22.23 20.74 -33.13
CA ASN A 146 -23.41 19.93 -32.76
C ASN A 146 -23.72 18.78 -33.76
N THR A 147 -22.69 18.21 -34.39
CA THR A 147 -22.83 17.03 -35.26
C THR A 147 -22.83 15.76 -34.41
N ALA A 148 -23.66 14.78 -34.77
CA ALA A 148 -23.76 13.52 -34.04
C ALA A 148 -22.45 12.69 -34.06
N ASP A 149 -21.54 12.98 -35.00
CA ASP A 149 -20.16 12.52 -35.03
C ASP A 149 -19.23 13.72 -34.76
N HIS A 150 -18.53 13.68 -33.63
CA HIS A 150 -17.44 14.61 -33.32
C HIS A 150 -16.14 14.05 -33.90
N PRO A 151 -15.37 14.81 -34.70
CA PRO A 151 -14.06 14.34 -35.13
C PRO A 151 -13.18 14.07 -33.91
N THR A 152 -12.46 12.95 -33.98
CA THR A 152 -11.55 12.47 -32.95
C THR A 152 -10.11 12.70 -33.38
N TYR A 153 -9.33 13.34 -32.53
CA TYR A 153 -7.90 13.56 -32.73
C TYR A 153 -7.10 12.68 -31.78
N THR A 154 -6.06 12.07 -32.29
CA THR A 154 -5.06 11.35 -31.50
C THR A 154 -4.19 12.33 -30.71
N TRP A 155 -3.52 11.84 -29.67
CA TRP A 155 -2.54 12.62 -28.91
C TRP A 155 -1.49 13.27 -29.80
N CYS A 156 -0.90 12.53 -30.75
CA CYS A 156 0.14 13.05 -31.64
C CYS A 156 -0.36 14.17 -32.56
N GLU A 157 -1.61 14.06 -33.04
CA GLU A 157 -2.28 15.10 -33.81
C GLU A 157 -2.44 16.39 -33.00
N MET A 158 -2.91 16.30 -31.75
CA MET A 158 -3.05 17.48 -30.89
C MET A 158 -1.69 18.07 -30.49
N VAL A 159 -0.68 17.23 -30.23
CA VAL A 159 0.68 17.68 -29.91
C VAL A 159 1.35 18.42 -31.07
N SER A 160 1.04 18.08 -32.31
CA SER A 160 1.56 18.80 -33.48
C SER A 160 1.24 20.30 -33.47
N CYS A 161 0.17 20.72 -32.79
CA CYS A 161 -0.20 22.12 -32.60
C CYS A 161 0.76 22.90 -31.69
N LEU A 162 1.60 22.21 -30.92
CA LEU A 162 2.56 22.78 -29.99
C LEU A 162 3.97 22.89 -30.57
N LYS A 163 4.13 22.76 -31.90
CA LYS A 163 5.42 22.78 -32.61
C LYS A 163 6.29 23.99 -32.31
N ASP A 164 5.67 25.16 -32.21
CA ASP A 164 6.39 26.42 -32.00
C ASP A 164 6.52 26.78 -30.50
N PHE A 165 5.88 26.03 -29.61
CA PHE A 165 5.89 26.31 -28.17
C PHE A 165 7.25 25.99 -27.55
N LYS A 166 7.66 26.83 -26.60
CA LYS A 166 8.87 26.63 -25.83
C LYS A 166 8.74 25.42 -24.91
N VAL A 167 9.55 24.40 -25.14
CA VAL A 167 9.57 23.20 -24.28
C VAL A 167 10.30 23.53 -22.98
N LEU A 168 9.62 23.37 -21.85
CA LEU A 168 10.17 23.67 -20.53
C LEU A 168 11.01 22.49 -20.00
N PRO A 169 12.33 22.67 -19.81
CA PRO A 169 13.18 21.65 -19.19
C PRO A 169 12.89 21.55 -17.69
N THR A 170 12.62 20.35 -17.21
CA THR A 170 12.28 20.11 -15.81
C THR A 170 12.96 18.85 -15.27
N THR A 171 13.18 18.82 -13.96
CA THR A 171 13.58 17.62 -13.21
C THR A 171 12.42 17.07 -12.39
N LEU A 172 12.34 15.75 -12.31
CA LEU A 172 11.29 15.06 -11.56
C LEU A 172 11.56 15.14 -10.05
N ARG A 173 10.56 15.56 -9.29
CA ARG A 173 10.56 15.34 -7.83
C ARG A 173 10.26 13.86 -7.54
N PRO A 174 10.69 13.31 -6.39
CA PRO A 174 10.30 11.98 -5.95
C PRO A 174 8.77 11.78 -5.90
N SER A 175 8.02 12.85 -5.66
CA SER A 175 6.56 12.88 -5.69
C SER A 175 5.99 12.65 -7.11
N ALA A 176 6.72 12.95 -8.19
CA ALA A 176 6.32 12.64 -9.57
C ALA A 176 6.41 11.14 -9.91
N LEU A 177 7.23 10.40 -9.17
CA LEU A 177 7.54 8.98 -9.42
C LEU A 177 6.70 8.06 -8.55
N GLN A 178 5.40 8.30 -8.47
CA GLN A 178 4.50 7.39 -7.78
C GLN A 178 3.78 6.51 -8.79
N LEU A 179 3.83 5.19 -8.58
CA LEU A 179 2.82 4.26 -9.09
C LEU A 179 1.91 3.90 -7.92
N PRO A 180 0.83 4.66 -7.66
CA PRO A 180 -0.03 4.44 -6.51
C PRO A 180 -0.50 2.99 -6.41
N SER A 181 -1.00 2.39 -7.49
CA SER A 181 -1.59 1.03 -7.45
C SER A 181 -0.60 -0.08 -7.19
N LEU A 182 0.54 -0.08 -7.90
CA LEU A 182 1.54 -1.13 -7.73
C LEU A 182 2.15 -1.02 -6.33
N LYS A 183 2.50 0.20 -5.90
CA LYS A 183 2.94 0.46 -4.54
C LYS A 183 1.89 -0.05 -3.54
N THR A 184 0.67 0.45 -3.59
CA THR A 184 -0.43 0.09 -2.69
C THR A 184 -0.73 -1.41 -2.67
N TRP A 185 -0.73 -2.08 -3.82
CA TRP A 185 -0.90 -3.53 -3.87
C TRP A 185 0.25 -4.28 -3.19
N PHE A 186 1.51 -3.87 -3.43
CA PHE A 186 2.67 -4.42 -2.71
C PHE A 186 2.51 -4.24 -1.20
N GLN A 187 2.09 -3.05 -0.76
CA GLN A 187 1.84 -2.75 0.65
C GLN A 187 0.81 -3.71 1.25
N CYS A 188 -0.36 -3.83 0.62
CA CYS A 188 -1.43 -4.72 1.06
C CYS A 188 -1.00 -6.20 1.03
N ASN A 189 -0.34 -6.65 -0.03
CA ASN A 189 0.07 -8.05 -0.21
C ASN A 189 1.09 -8.47 0.84
N ILE A 190 2.05 -7.61 1.17
CA ILE A 190 3.01 -7.88 2.24
C ILE A 190 2.31 -7.95 3.60
N GLN A 191 1.38 -7.04 3.90
CA GLN A 191 0.60 -7.15 5.15
C GLN A 191 -0.21 -8.44 5.19
N ALA A 192 -0.78 -8.87 4.06
CA ALA A 192 -1.44 -10.16 3.94
C ALA A 192 -0.49 -11.35 4.19
N ILE A 193 0.73 -11.33 3.64
CA ILE A 193 1.75 -12.36 3.89
C ILE A 193 2.13 -12.39 5.37
N VAL A 194 2.41 -11.24 5.99
CA VAL A 194 2.79 -11.15 7.40
C VAL A 194 1.63 -11.58 8.32
N GLY A 195 0.40 -11.21 7.96
CA GLY A 195 -0.83 -11.61 8.62
C GLY A 195 -1.08 -13.11 8.53
N ALA A 196 -1.00 -13.70 7.32
CA ALA A 196 -1.13 -15.13 7.09
C ALA A 196 -0.03 -15.93 7.81
N TRP A 197 1.20 -15.41 7.84
CA TRP A 197 2.29 -15.99 8.62
C TRP A 197 1.98 -15.99 10.12
N ALA A 198 1.47 -14.87 10.65
CA ALA A 198 1.08 -14.76 12.05
C ALA A 198 -0.08 -15.73 12.37
N ALA A 199 -1.12 -15.78 11.53
CA ALA A 199 -2.27 -16.67 11.66
C ALA A 199 -1.83 -18.15 11.69
N ARG A 200 -0.87 -18.53 10.84
CA ARG A 200 -0.29 -19.88 10.85
C ARG A 200 0.34 -20.25 12.19
N THR A 201 1.19 -19.36 12.73
CA THR A 201 1.81 -19.60 14.04
C THR A 201 0.77 -19.67 15.15
N TRP A 202 -0.31 -18.90 15.01
CA TRP A 202 -1.40 -18.86 15.96
C TRP A 202 -2.22 -20.16 15.95
N ILE A 203 -2.76 -20.58 14.80
CA ILE A 203 -3.54 -21.81 14.64
C ILE A 203 -2.70 -23.04 15.05
N GLY A 204 -1.45 -23.09 14.61
CA GLY A 204 -0.54 -24.19 14.95
C GLY A 204 -0.14 -24.22 16.42
N SER A 205 -0.25 -23.11 17.15
CA SER A 205 0.00 -23.07 18.59
C SER A 205 -1.20 -23.57 19.41
N GLN A 206 -2.43 -23.40 18.91
CA GLN A 206 -3.62 -23.90 19.58
C GLN A 206 -3.68 -25.43 19.60
N SER A 207 -3.29 -26.12 18.51
CA SER A 207 -3.24 -27.58 18.49
C SER A 207 -2.17 -28.20 19.38
N ARG A 208 -1.17 -27.39 19.78
CA ARG A 208 -0.01 -27.84 20.56
C ARG A 208 -0.08 -27.41 22.02
N GLN A 209 -1.28 -27.28 22.58
CA GLN A 209 -1.54 -27.05 24.02
C GLN A 209 -0.97 -28.13 24.98
N SER A 210 -0.05 -28.98 24.53
CA SER A 210 0.89 -29.67 25.40
C SER A 210 1.76 -28.63 26.12
N ARG A 211 1.88 -28.75 27.45
CA ARG A 211 2.80 -28.00 28.35
C ARG A 211 4.28 -28.23 28.01
N SER A 212 4.65 -28.15 26.74
CA SER A 212 6.02 -28.27 26.29
C SER A 212 6.76 -26.99 26.63
N ALA A 213 7.98 -27.14 27.16
CA ALA A 213 8.81 -26.02 27.56
C ALA A 213 8.99 -25.04 26.38
N CYS A 214 8.80 -23.76 26.67
CA CYS A 214 9.06 -22.63 25.80
C CYS A 214 10.40 -22.77 25.04
N LYS A 215 10.35 -23.03 23.72
CA LYS A 215 11.54 -23.24 22.87
C LYS A 215 12.09 -21.96 22.21
N GLY A 216 11.59 -20.79 22.61
CA GLY A 216 11.97 -19.52 21.99
C GLY A 216 11.42 -19.37 20.58
N ILE A 217 11.92 -18.35 19.87
CA ILE A 217 11.54 -18.07 18.49
C ILE A 217 12.23 -19.04 17.53
N SER A 218 11.45 -19.61 16.60
CA SER A 218 12.02 -20.42 15.52
C SER A 218 12.78 -19.53 14.55
N ILE A 219 13.84 -20.06 13.93
CA ILE A 219 14.59 -19.35 12.88
C ILE A 219 13.68 -18.80 11.77
N LYS A 220 12.59 -19.51 11.47
CA LYS A 220 11.62 -19.14 10.43
C LYS A 220 10.82 -17.90 10.80
N ASP A 221 10.61 -17.62 12.08
CA ASP A 221 9.79 -16.50 12.55
C ASP A 221 10.60 -15.19 12.67
N TRP A 222 11.94 -15.27 12.59
CA TRP A 222 12.81 -14.08 12.56
C TRP A 222 12.65 -13.26 11.28
N GLY A 223 12.51 -13.90 10.12
CA GLY A 223 12.42 -13.20 8.83
C GLY A 223 11.31 -12.13 8.81
N PRO A 224 10.05 -12.51 9.05
CA PRO A 224 8.95 -11.54 9.13
C PRO A 224 9.16 -10.47 10.21
N ALA A 225 9.76 -10.80 11.36
CA ALA A 225 10.00 -9.84 12.42
C ALA A 225 11.05 -8.79 12.06
N VAL A 226 12.17 -9.21 11.48
CA VAL A 226 13.22 -8.32 10.98
C VAL A 226 12.65 -7.40 9.89
N TYR A 227 11.85 -7.97 8.97
CA TYR A 227 11.15 -7.20 7.95
C TYR A 227 10.25 -6.13 8.57
N THR A 228 9.37 -6.49 9.51
CA THR A 228 8.46 -5.57 10.19
C THR A 228 9.20 -4.45 10.91
N ILE A 229 10.32 -4.76 11.59
CA ILE A 229 11.16 -3.76 12.25
C ILE A 229 11.77 -2.80 11.21
N GLY A 230 12.35 -3.33 10.14
CA GLY A 230 12.94 -2.53 9.06
C GLY A 230 11.91 -1.59 8.42
N ALA A 231 10.76 -2.13 8.02
CA ALA A 231 9.65 -1.37 7.45
C ALA A 231 9.19 -0.24 8.39
N THR A 232 9.11 -0.52 9.70
CA THR A 232 8.74 0.48 10.71
C THR A 232 9.73 1.65 10.78
N VAL A 233 11.02 1.33 10.83
CA VAL A 233 12.08 2.35 10.90
C VAL A 233 12.05 3.22 9.65
N TYR A 234 11.94 2.60 8.48
CA TYR A 234 11.90 3.34 7.23
C TYR A 234 10.64 4.21 7.08
N TRP A 235 9.48 3.72 7.52
CA TRP A 235 8.24 4.49 7.52
C TRP A 235 8.43 5.81 8.27
N TRP A 236 9.08 5.78 9.44
CA TRP A 236 9.39 6.99 10.21
C TRP A 236 10.38 7.92 9.53
N VAL A 237 11.41 7.35 8.88
CA VAL A 237 12.38 8.14 8.11
C VAL A 237 11.70 8.91 6.98
N ASP A 238 10.84 8.24 6.21
CA ASP A 238 10.15 8.88 5.09
C ASP A 238 9.01 9.80 5.58
N PHE A 239 8.36 9.53 6.72
CA PHE A 239 7.45 10.48 7.36
C PHE A 239 8.15 11.77 7.79
N ILE A 240 9.33 11.68 8.43
CA ILE A 240 10.11 12.87 8.82
C ILE A 240 10.51 13.66 7.57
N ARG A 241 10.97 12.99 6.51
CA ARG A 241 11.29 13.65 5.24
C ARG A 241 10.07 14.35 4.64
N TRP A 242 8.92 13.68 4.65
CA TRP A 242 7.67 14.26 4.19
C TRP A 242 7.27 15.49 5.01
N CYS A 243 7.36 15.45 6.35
CA CYS A 243 7.11 16.62 7.19
C CYS A 243 8.04 17.80 6.88
N THR A 244 9.29 17.54 6.48
CA THR A 244 10.22 18.62 6.13
C THR A 244 9.97 19.22 4.74
N ARG A 245 9.47 18.43 3.78
CA ARG A 245 9.25 18.84 2.38
C ARG A 245 8.08 18.05 1.76
N PRO A 246 6.82 18.38 2.10
CA PRO A 246 5.65 17.57 1.73
C PRO A 246 5.41 17.54 0.22
N GLU A 247 5.71 18.63 -0.48
CA GLU A 247 5.54 18.75 -1.95
C GLU A 247 6.59 17.97 -2.75
N TYR A 248 7.75 17.72 -2.13
CA TYR A 248 8.87 17.04 -2.78
C TYR A 248 8.84 15.52 -2.56
N GLN A 249 8.34 15.09 -1.40
CA GLN A 249 8.38 13.68 -1.01
C GLN A 249 7.08 12.97 -1.37
N ALA A 250 7.19 11.66 -1.61
CA ALA A 250 6.03 10.82 -1.76
C ALA A 250 5.24 10.70 -0.43
N PHE A 251 3.91 10.60 -0.50
CA PHE A 251 3.10 10.32 0.67
C PHE A 251 3.47 8.94 1.27
N VAL A 252 3.41 8.89 2.58
CA VAL A 252 3.82 7.74 3.39
C VAL A 252 2.63 6.79 3.55
N SER A 253 2.87 5.49 3.64
CA SER A 253 1.81 4.48 3.78
C SER A 253 0.83 4.78 4.93
N VAL A 254 -0.47 4.76 4.65
CA VAL A 254 -1.55 4.92 5.66
C VAL A 254 -1.86 3.62 6.43
N ILE A 255 -1.28 2.48 6.01
CA ILE A 255 -1.47 1.18 6.68
C ILE A 255 -0.19 0.67 7.36
N GLY A 256 0.89 1.47 7.38
CA GLY A 256 2.17 1.10 7.99
C GLY A 256 2.06 0.71 9.48
N TRP A 257 1.09 1.28 10.20
CA TRP A 257 0.84 1.01 11.61
C TRP A 257 0.44 -0.46 11.91
N ILE A 258 -0.13 -1.19 10.94
CA ILE A 258 -0.52 -2.60 11.09
C ILE A 258 0.71 -3.47 11.38
N SER A 259 1.86 -3.12 10.81
CA SER A 259 3.13 -3.83 11.01
C SER A 259 3.63 -3.68 12.45
N VAL A 260 3.70 -2.46 12.97
CA VAL A 260 4.11 -2.19 14.37
C VAL A 260 3.15 -2.84 15.35
N TRP A 261 1.86 -2.74 15.06
CA TRP A 261 0.83 -3.38 15.85
C TRP A 261 1.01 -4.89 15.92
N THR A 262 1.25 -5.55 14.77
CA THR A 262 1.50 -6.99 14.71
C THR A 262 2.71 -7.38 15.55
N LEU A 263 3.75 -6.56 15.57
CA LEU A 263 4.93 -6.76 16.41
C LEU A 263 4.62 -6.56 17.90
N ALA A 264 3.88 -5.49 18.25
CA ALA A 264 3.42 -5.21 19.61
C ALA A 264 2.59 -6.38 20.17
N TYR A 265 1.72 -6.94 19.32
CA TYR A 265 0.90 -8.09 19.64
C TYR A 265 1.74 -9.35 19.82
N LYS A 266 2.61 -9.67 18.85
CA LYS A 266 3.49 -10.84 18.90
C LYS A 266 4.37 -10.84 20.14
N MET A 267 4.80 -9.68 20.63
CA MET A 267 5.56 -9.55 21.88
C MET A 267 4.82 -10.14 23.10
N ARG A 268 3.48 -10.02 23.16
CA ARG A 268 2.67 -10.49 24.29
C ARG A 268 2.45 -12.01 24.31
N TYR A 269 2.55 -12.68 23.17
CA TYR A 269 2.25 -14.10 23.01
C TYR A 269 3.46 -14.89 22.51
N HIS A 270 3.35 -16.22 22.54
CA HIS A 270 4.34 -17.08 21.91
C HIS A 270 4.46 -16.75 20.41
N PRO A 271 5.68 -16.66 19.82
CA PRO A 271 6.97 -17.07 20.38
C PRO A 271 7.81 -15.97 21.04
N PHE A 272 7.41 -14.70 21.03
CA PHE A 272 8.28 -13.62 21.54
C PHE A 272 8.21 -13.48 23.07
N SER A 273 7.04 -13.73 23.67
CA SER A 273 6.90 -13.79 25.13
C SER A 273 7.79 -14.86 25.79
N CYS A 274 8.32 -15.78 24.98
CA CYS A 274 9.23 -16.83 25.38
C CYS A 274 10.67 -16.35 25.59
N ILE A 275 11.11 -15.38 24.79
CA ILE A 275 12.46 -14.78 24.85
C ILE A 275 12.55 -13.87 26.07
N PHE A 276 11.56 -12.99 26.21
CA PHE A 276 11.52 -12.01 27.29
C PHE A 276 10.80 -12.61 28.49
N LYS A 277 11.42 -12.58 29.69
CA LYS A 277 10.67 -12.92 30.91
C LYS A 277 9.49 -11.94 31.02
N GLU A 278 8.27 -12.43 31.27
CA GLU A 278 7.04 -11.61 31.35
C GLU A 278 7.18 -10.46 32.36
N ASP A 279 7.87 -10.72 33.49
CA ASP A 279 8.18 -9.72 34.52
C ASP A 279 9.42 -8.87 34.25
N SER A 280 10.15 -9.09 33.17
CA SER A 280 11.31 -8.25 32.86
C SER A 280 10.87 -6.82 32.56
N ARG A 281 11.58 -5.86 33.16
CA ARG A 281 11.41 -4.43 32.87
C ARG A 281 11.51 -4.15 31.37
N TRP A 282 12.42 -4.84 30.68
CA TRP A 282 12.60 -4.74 29.23
C TRP A 282 11.36 -5.14 28.42
N HIS A 283 10.68 -6.23 28.80
CA HIS A 283 9.45 -6.63 28.14
C HIS A 283 8.37 -5.54 28.23
N LYS A 284 8.16 -5.01 29.45
CA LYS A 284 7.16 -3.97 29.72
C LYS A 284 7.49 -2.67 28.96
N VAL A 285 8.75 -2.24 28.99
CA VAL A 285 9.21 -1.04 28.28
C VAL A 285 9.07 -1.20 26.77
N LEU A 286 9.55 -2.31 26.20
CA LEU A 286 9.49 -2.54 24.75
C LEU A 286 8.05 -2.69 24.26
N SER A 287 7.21 -3.41 25.01
CA SER A 287 5.78 -3.51 24.70
C SER A 287 5.10 -2.14 24.73
N GLY A 288 5.40 -1.32 25.76
CA GLY A 288 4.90 0.06 25.85
C GLY A 288 5.30 0.90 24.64
N ILE A 289 6.60 0.87 24.27
CA ILE A 289 7.11 1.59 23.10
C ILE A 289 6.37 1.17 21.83
N LEU A 290 6.21 -0.13 21.59
CA LEU A 290 5.56 -0.63 20.37
C LEU A 290 4.08 -0.24 20.31
N TRP A 291 3.35 -0.31 21.43
CA TRP A 291 1.96 0.14 21.49
C TRP A 291 1.82 1.64 21.30
N THR A 292 2.65 2.44 21.96
CA THR A 292 2.68 3.90 21.74
C THR A 292 3.01 4.23 20.30
N THR A 293 4.02 3.59 19.71
CA THR A 293 4.40 3.79 18.32
C THR A 293 3.27 3.43 17.36
N THR A 294 2.57 2.32 17.62
CA THR A 294 1.40 1.90 16.85
C THR A 294 0.31 2.97 16.86
N VAL A 295 -0.06 3.47 18.05
CA VAL A 295 -1.11 4.48 18.20
C VAL A 295 -0.72 5.78 17.51
N VAL A 296 0.53 6.23 17.69
CA VAL A 296 1.02 7.45 17.04
C VAL A 296 1.02 7.29 15.53
N GLN A 297 1.49 6.17 14.98
CA GLN A 297 1.44 5.91 13.55
C GLN A 297 0.01 5.87 13.02
N TRP A 298 -0.93 5.25 13.74
CA TRP A 298 -2.34 5.24 13.36
C TRP A 298 -2.94 6.65 13.30
N ILE A 299 -2.67 7.50 14.30
CA ILE A 299 -3.12 8.91 14.30
C ILE A 299 -2.55 9.66 13.10
N ILE A 300 -1.25 9.48 12.82
CA ILE A 300 -0.61 10.09 11.64
C ILE A 300 -1.26 9.57 10.36
N SER A 301 -1.54 8.27 10.27
CA SER A 301 -2.22 7.69 9.11
C SER A 301 -3.65 8.24 8.94
N CYS A 302 -4.40 8.47 10.01
CA CYS A 302 -5.70 9.16 9.94
C CYS A 302 -5.55 10.58 9.40
N TYR A 303 -4.55 11.33 9.86
CA TYR A 303 -4.26 12.68 9.38
C TYR A 303 -3.87 12.68 7.90
N LEU A 304 -2.97 11.79 7.48
CA LEU A 304 -2.56 11.63 6.09
C LEU A 304 -3.77 11.25 5.21
N LEU A 305 -4.56 10.26 5.64
CA LEU A 305 -5.76 9.85 4.91
C LEU A 305 -6.78 10.99 4.80
N SER A 306 -6.97 11.81 5.84
CA SER A 306 -7.85 12.98 5.79
C SER A 306 -7.31 14.07 4.87
N ARG A 307 -5.99 14.30 4.87
CA ARG A 307 -5.35 15.33 4.04
C ARG A 307 -5.40 14.97 2.56
N TYR A 308 -5.24 13.69 2.27
CA TYR A 308 -5.15 13.11 0.93
C TYR A 308 -6.40 12.35 0.54
N TRP A 309 -7.52 12.56 1.26
CA TRP A 309 -8.77 11.83 1.02
C TRP A 309 -9.22 11.96 -0.44
N GLU A 310 -9.10 13.16 -0.98
CA GLU A 310 -9.44 13.45 -2.37
C GLU A 310 -8.49 12.78 -3.38
N GLU A 311 -7.23 12.51 -3.02
CA GLU A 311 -6.29 11.75 -3.86
C GLU A 311 -6.59 10.24 -3.85
N PHE A 312 -7.26 9.72 -2.82
CA PHE A 312 -7.63 8.29 -2.73
C PHE A 312 -8.91 7.95 -3.50
N PHE A 313 -9.77 8.93 -3.78
CA PHE A 313 -11.04 8.73 -4.47
C PHE A 313 -11.15 9.70 -5.64
N PRO A 314 -10.79 9.28 -6.86
CA PRO A 314 -11.00 10.11 -8.04
C PRO A 314 -12.51 10.33 -8.30
N PRO A 315 -12.86 11.31 -9.14
CA PRO A 315 -11.99 12.04 -10.07
C PRO A 315 -11.61 13.42 -9.55
N ARG A 316 -10.40 13.58 -9.03
CA ARG A 316 -9.80 14.90 -8.91
C ARG A 316 -8.38 14.90 -9.43
N ILE A 317 -8.11 15.99 -10.13
CA ILE A 317 -6.86 16.32 -10.77
C ILE A 317 -5.93 16.89 -9.70
N ASP A 318 -4.73 16.33 -9.55
CA ASP A 318 -3.74 16.81 -8.58
C ASP A 318 -2.83 17.89 -9.18
N PHE A 319 -3.04 19.14 -8.77
CA PHE A 319 -2.20 20.26 -9.22
C PHE A 319 -0.95 20.48 -8.36
N ALA A 320 -0.60 19.54 -7.46
CA ALA A 320 0.63 19.63 -6.70
C ALA A 320 1.84 19.71 -7.64
N GLN A 321 2.77 20.60 -7.31
CA GLN A 321 4.00 20.74 -8.07
C GLN A 321 4.86 19.47 -7.94
N ARG A 322 4.98 18.72 -9.03
CA ARG A 322 5.76 17.48 -9.10
C ARG A 322 7.10 17.66 -9.83
N TYR A 323 7.34 18.84 -10.41
CA TYR A 323 8.53 19.11 -11.21
C TYR A 323 9.24 20.39 -10.75
N ASP A 324 10.56 20.38 -10.85
CA ASP A 324 11.40 21.55 -10.65
C ASP A 324 11.91 22.06 -11.99
N CYS A 325 11.76 23.37 -12.24
CA CYS A 325 12.20 24.01 -13.48
C CYS A 325 13.74 24.06 -13.54
N VAL A 326 14.32 23.67 -14.68
CA VAL A 326 15.77 23.80 -14.93
C VAL A 326 16.03 25.10 -15.68
N GLN A 327 15.93 26.21 -14.97
CA GLN A 327 15.98 27.55 -15.56
C GLN A 327 17.19 27.79 -16.46
N SER A 328 18.36 27.25 -16.09
CA SER A 328 19.61 27.37 -16.86
C SER A 328 19.54 26.78 -18.27
N GLN A 329 18.63 25.84 -18.52
CA GLN A 329 18.46 25.17 -19.81
C GLN A 329 17.33 25.76 -20.65
N VAL A 330 16.50 26.65 -20.09
CA VAL A 330 15.33 27.22 -20.78
C VAL A 330 15.76 27.97 -22.03
N ALA A 331 16.82 28.78 -21.97
CA ALA A 331 17.29 29.53 -23.14
C ALA A 331 17.63 28.62 -24.32
N SER A 332 18.31 27.50 -24.07
CA SER A 332 18.73 26.52 -25.09
C SER A 332 17.65 25.51 -25.49
N ALA A 333 16.51 25.46 -24.79
CA ALA A 333 15.46 24.49 -25.08
C ALA A 333 14.75 24.80 -26.43
N PRO A 334 14.16 23.81 -27.11
CA PRO A 334 13.44 24.01 -28.37
C PRO A 334 12.19 24.90 -28.23
N GLY A 335 11.80 25.54 -29.34
CA GLY A 335 10.62 26.41 -29.43
C GLY A 335 10.87 27.87 -29.02
N GLN A 336 9.82 28.68 -29.07
CA GLN A 336 9.85 30.11 -28.74
C GLN A 336 8.81 30.45 -27.67
N SER A 337 9.16 31.38 -26.80
CA SER A 337 8.27 31.90 -25.75
C SER A 337 8.26 33.42 -25.79
N SER A 338 7.10 34.00 -25.56
CA SER A 338 6.93 35.44 -25.28
C SER A 338 7.40 35.81 -23.86
N CYS A 339 7.53 34.82 -22.97
CA CYS A 339 7.89 34.99 -21.56
C CYS A 339 9.37 34.73 -21.29
N THR A 340 9.88 35.37 -20.23
CA THR A 340 11.25 35.17 -19.76
C THR A 340 11.39 33.82 -19.03
N PRO A 341 12.61 33.25 -18.94
CA PRO A 341 12.84 32.02 -18.17
C PRO A 341 12.38 32.10 -16.70
N ASP A 342 12.54 33.26 -16.05
CA ASP A 342 12.06 33.47 -14.68
C ASP A 342 10.54 33.38 -14.60
N GLN A 343 9.84 34.01 -15.55
CA GLN A 343 8.38 33.94 -15.62
C GLN A 343 7.91 32.51 -15.85
N LEU A 344 8.49 31.80 -16.82
CA LEU A 344 8.12 30.41 -17.11
C LEU A 344 8.30 29.48 -15.90
N CYS A 345 9.42 29.60 -15.19
CA CYS A 345 9.68 28.80 -14.00
C CYS A 345 8.83 29.21 -12.79
N SER A 346 8.19 30.39 -12.81
CA SER A 346 7.31 30.87 -11.75
C SER A 346 5.86 30.41 -11.90
N ILE A 347 5.48 29.83 -13.04
CA ILE A 347 4.12 29.35 -13.31
C ILE A 347 3.95 27.95 -12.67
N PRO A 348 3.21 27.82 -11.55
CA PRO A 348 3.23 26.60 -10.75
C PRO A 348 2.49 25.43 -11.41
N TRP A 349 1.41 25.70 -12.14
CA TRP A 349 0.59 24.67 -12.76
C TRP A 349 1.28 24.02 -13.97
N LEU A 350 2.16 24.74 -14.69
CA LEU A 350 3.03 24.14 -15.70
C LEU A 350 3.93 23.06 -15.09
N LEU A 351 4.26 23.17 -13.81
CA LEU A 351 5.12 22.23 -13.07
C LEU A 351 4.34 21.18 -12.27
N SER A 352 3.02 21.12 -12.45
CA SER A 352 2.15 20.14 -11.81
C SER A 352 2.05 18.83 -12.60
N ASN A 353 1.51 17.78 -11.97
CA ASN A 353 1.15 16.55 -12.66
C ASN A 353 -0.32 16.24 -12.36
N PRO A 354 -1.25 16.80 -13.13
CA PRO A 354 -2.68 16.52 -12.99
C PRO A 354 -3.05 15.03 -13.15
N GLY A 355 -2.11 14.21 -13.62
CA GLY A 355 -2.30 12.79 -13.87
C GLY A 355 -2.69 12.53 -15.33
N TRP A 356 -2.96 11.27 -15.63
CA TRP A 356 -3.46 10.83 -16.94
C TRP A 356 -4.91 10.40 -16.78
N ASN A 357 -5.85 11.12 -17.39
CA ASN A 357 -7.29 10.93 -17.20
C ASN A 357 -7.86 9.85 -18.13
N GLY A 358 -7.30 8.64 -18.11
CA GLY A 358 -7.81 7.51 -18.90
C GLY A 358 -9.18 6.96 -18.45
N TRP A 359 -9.91 7.67 -17.58
CA TRP A 359 -11.03 7.13 -16.81
C TRP A 359 -12.40 7.19 -17.51
N PHE A 360 -12.68 8.19 -18.36
CA PHE A 360 -14.09 8.59 -18.53
C PHE A 360 -14.81 8.26 -19.82
N MET A 361 -14.16 7.91 -20.95
CA MET A 361 -14.95 7.84 -22.20
C MET A 361 -14.77 6.63 -23.12
N GLU A 362 -13.85 5.71 -22.86
CA GLU A 362 -13.77 4.50 -23.71
C GLU A 362 -13.86 3.21 -22.89
N PRO A 363 -15.02 2.51 -22.95
CA PRO A 363 -15.20 1.15 -22.41
C PRO A 363 -14.18 0.14 -22.95
N GLU A 364 -13.47 0.50 -24.01
CA GLU A 364 -12.49 -0.34 -24.72
C GLU A 364 -11.04 0.06 -24.46
N SER A 365 -10.75 1.15 -23.72
CA SER A 365 -9.36 1.56 -23.55
C SER A 365 -8.61 0.52 -22.69
N PRO A 366 -7.52 -0.09 -23.20
CA PRO A 366 -6.72 -1.09 -22.48
C PRO A 366 -5.86 -0.46 -21.36
N ASN A 367 -6.23 0.74 -20.88
CA ASN A 367 -5.53 1.45 -19.82
C ASN A 367 -5.79 0.80 -18.48
N PHE A 368 -5.19 -0.38 -18.28
CA PHE A 368 -5.18 -1.11 -17.01
C PHE A 368 -4.71 -0.28 -15.83
N PHE A 369 -3.84 0.72 -16.07
CA PHE A 369 -3.43 1.63 -15.03
C PHE A 369 -4.57 2.52 -14.54
N ALA A 370 -5.63 2.78 -15.33
CA ALA A 370 -6.86 3.40 -14.85
C ALA A 370 -7.56 2.60 -13.72
N GLN A 371 -7.12 1.36 -13.42
CA GLN A 371 -7.45 0.65 -12.18
C GLN A 371 -6.79 1.25 -10.90
N TYR A 372 -6.26 2.47 -10.96
CA TYR A 372 -5.85 3.30 -9.81
C TYR A 372 -6.87 3.27 -8.65
N ASP A 373 -8.15 3.22 -8.99
CA ASP A 373 -9.24 3.21 -8.02
C ASP A 373 -9.33 1.93 -7.21
N VAL A 374 -9.16 0.76 -7.83
CA VAL A 374 -9.39 -0.50 -7.12
C VAL A 374 -8.35 -0.67 -6.01
N ALA A 375 -7.10 -0.32 -6.27
CA ALA A 375 -6.05 -0.36 -5.26
C ALA A 375 -6.28 0.65 -4.13
N ASN A 376 -6.67 1.89 -4.45
CA ASN A 376 -6.96 2.92 -3.45
C ASN A 376 -8.22 2.62 -2.63
N ILE A 377 -9.29 2.12 -3.26
CA ILE A 377 -10.49 1.62 -2.60
C ILE A 377 -10.13 0.48 -1.66
N MET A 378 -9.28 -0.47 -2.09
CA MET A 378 -8.82 -1.54 -1.20
C MET A 378 -7.97 -1.04 -0.04
N LEU A 379 -7.11 -0.06 -0.26
CA LEU A 379 -6.34 0.56 0.81
C LEU A 379 -7.26 1.25 1.83
N ALA A 380 -8.27 1.97 1.36
CA ALA A 380 -9.29 2.58 2.19
C ALA A 380 -10.08 1.50 2.95
N LEU A 381 -10.59 0.47 2.25
CA LEU A 381 -11.30 -0.65 2.88
C LEU A 381 -10.43 -1.34 3.93
N LEU A 382 -9.17 -1.62 3.62
CA LEU A 382 -8.23 -2.22 4.57
C LEU A 382 -7.98 -1.30 5.76
N PHE A 383 -7.82 0.00 5.52
CA PHE A 383 -7.62 0.99 6.57
C PHE A 383 -8.84 1.09 7.50
N PHE A 384 -10.04 1.23 6.94
CA PHE A 384 -11.28 1.33 7.71
C PHE A 384 -11.60 0.03 8.43
N PHE A 385 -11.46 -1.10 7.75
CA PHE A 385 -11.66 -2.40 8.37
C PHE A 385 -10.69 -2.62 9.52
N SER A 386 -9.39 -2.35 9.30
CA SER A 386 -8.38 -2.45 10.35
C SER A 386 -8.66 -1.48 11.50
N THR A 387 -9.01 -0.22 11.22
CA THR A 387 -9.36 0.75 12.26
C THR A 387 -10.58 0.30 13.07
N PHE A 388 -11.62 -0.19 12.40
CA PHE A 388 -12.82 -0.71 13.07
C PHE A 388 -12.47 -1.91 13.96
N THR A 389 -11.77 -2.88 13.40
CA THR A 389 -11.38 -4.11 14.10
C THR A 389 -10.41 -3.88 15.26
N PHE A 390 -9.50 -2.90 15.15
CA PHE A 390 -8.38 -2.74 16.10
C PHE A 390 -8.51 -1.57 17.05
N VAL A 391 -9.32 -0.58 16.72
CA VAL A 391 -9.51 0.61 17.54
C VAL A 391 -10.95 0.67 18.03
N ALA A 392 -11.92 0.62 17.10
CA ALA A 392 -13.32 0.79 17.47
C ALA A 392 -13.84 -0.37 18.33
N VAL A 393 -13.62 -1.63 17.92
CA VAL A 393 -14.07 -2.81 18.67
C VAL A 393 -13.47 -2.84 20.08
N PRO A 394 -12.14 -2.73 20.30
CA PRO A 394 -11.59 -2.74 21.65
C PRO A 394 -12.04 -1.55 22.51
N LEU A 395 -12.22 -0.37 21.92
CA LEU A 395 -12.73 0.79 22.64
C LEU A 395 -14.18 0.56 23.09
N ILE A 396 -15.03 0.04 22.20
CA ILE A 396 -16.42 -0.31 22.52
C ILE A 396 -16.45 -1.38 23.61
N THR A 397 -15.62 -2.42 23.52
CA THR A 397 -15.50 -3.48 24.53
C THR A 397 -15.03 -2.93 25.89
N ALA A 398 -14.05 -2.02 25.91
CA ALA A 398 -13.58 -1.40 27.13
C ALA A 398 -14.64 -0.50 27.79
N VAL A 399 -15.34 0.31 27.00
CA VAL A 399 -16.43 1.19 27.46
C VAL A 399 -17.58 0.36 28.01
N THR A 400 -18.00 -0.69 27.29
CA THR A 400 -19.09 -1.57 27.73
C THR A 400 -18.73 -2.37 28.98
N ARG A 401 -17.49 -2.89 29.11
CA ARG A 401 -17.00 -3.53 30.35
C ARG A 401 -16.98 -2.56 31.52
N THR A 402 -16.48 -1.35 31.30
CA THR A 402 -16.45 -0.31 32.35
C THR A 402 -17.86 0.05 32.78
N TYR A 403 -18.78 0.23 31.83
CA TYR A 403 -20.19 0.50 32.11
C TYR A 403 -20.86 -0.66 32.87
N ALA A 404 -20.57 -1.91 32.52
CA ALA A 404 -21.09 -3.09 33.23
C ALA A 404 -20.57 -3.18 34.67
N ILE A 405 -19.28 -2.88 34.89
CA ILE A 405 -18.69 -2.81 36.24
C ILE A 405 -19.35 -1.69 37.07
N LEU A 406 -19.63 -0.55 36.44
CA LEU A 406 -20.27 0.60 37.09
C LEU A 406 -21.78 0.41 37.34
N ARG A 407 -22.44 -0.54 36.66
CA ARG A 407 -23.87 -0.85 36.82
C ARG A 407 -24.12 -2.36 36.98
N PRO A 408 -23.69 -2.96 38.11
CA PRO A 408 -23.79 -4.40 38.33
C PRO A 408 -25.25 -4.92 38.34
N ASP A 409 -26.22 -4.07 38.69
CA ASP A 409 -27.64 -4.46 38.81
C ASP A 409 -28.36 -4.64 37.47
N ARG A 410 -27.73 -4.24 36.35
CA ARG A 410 -28.22 -4.52 35.01
C ARG A 410 -27.31 -5.55 34.38
N HIS A 411 -27.65 -6.84 34.58
CA HIS A 411 -27.10 -7.88 33.72
C HIS A 411 -27.39 -7.48 32.27
N PRO A 412 -26.37 -7.29 31.42
CA PRO A 412 -26.62 -7.05 30.02
C PRO A 412 -27.37 -8.28 29.50
N GLU A 413 -28.65 -8.10 29.14
CA GLU A 413 -29.35 -9.07 28.32
C GLU A 413 -28.44 -9.40 27.12
N ARG A 414 -28.44 -10.67 26.69
CA ARG A 414 -27.73 -11.15 25.50
C ARG A 414 -28.23 -10.41 24.26
N SER A 415 -27.81 -9.18 24.11
CA SER A 415 -27.88 -8.39 22.90
C SER A 415 -26.67 -8.75 22.05
N ALA A 416 -26.75 -8.57 20.74
CA ALA A 416 -25.62 -8.74 19.83
C ALA A 416 -24.37 -7.95 20.30
N PHE A 417 -24.57 -6.83 21.01
CA PHE A 417 -23.50 -6.06 21.66
C PHE A 417 -22.88 -6.77 22.87
N GLY A 418 -23.67 -7.47 23.69
CA GLY A 418 -23.18 -8.29 24.79
C GLY A 418 -22.30 -9.45 24.32
N ASP A 419 -22.65 -10.10 23.20
CA ASP A 419 -21.82 -11.13 22.58
C ASP A 419 -20.54 -10.55 21.97
N LEU A 420 -20.56 -9.29 21.51
CA LEU A 420 -19.35 -8.56 21.09
C LEU A 420 -18.36 -8.34 22.26
N VAL A 421 -18.84 -8.16 23.50
CA VAL A 421 -17.99 -8.07 24.70
C VAL A 421 -17.26 -9.40 25.00
N TYR A 422 -17.84 -10.52 24.54
CA TYR A 422 -17.26 -11.87 24.64
C TYR A 422 -16.37 -12.25 23.46
N PHE A 423 -16.52 -11.60 22.30
CA PHE A 423 -15.50 -11.58 21.27
C PHE A 423 -14.25 -10.96 21.88
N ASN A 424 -13.29 -11.81 22.22
CA ASN A 424 -12.07 -11.35 22.85
C ASN A 424 -11.30 -10.50 21.82
N ASP A 425 -11.26 -9.18 22.04
CA ASP A 425 -10.52 -8.16 21.27
C ASP A 425 -9.11 -8.60 20.90
N GLU A 426 -8.54 -9.49 21.71
CA GLU A 426 -7.16 -9.92 21.60
C GLU A 426 -6.86 -10.70 20.32
N VAL A 427 -7.83 -11.33 19.62
CA VAL A 427 -7.43 -12.39 18.67
C VAL A 427 -8.24 -12.50 17.38
N GLY A 428 -9.51 -12.08 17.37
CA GLY A 428 -10.30 -12.08 16.13
C GLY A 428 -9.77 -11.08 15.10
N GLY A 429 -9.24 -9.96 15.58
CA GLY A 429 -8.88 -8.86 14.71
C GLY A 429 -7.76 -9.16 13.69
N PRO A 430 -6.56 -9.61 14.10
CA PRO A 430 -5.42 -9.83 13.18
C PRO A 430 -5.72 -10.83 12.08
N VAL A 431 -6.50 -11.84 12.44
CA VAL A 431 -6.78 -12.98 11.56
C VAL A 431 -7.85 -12.60 10.57
N ILE A 432 -8.91 -11.92 11.00
CA ILE A 432 -9.98 -11.47 10.12
C ILE A 432 -9.48 -10.35 9.20
N SER A 433 -8.74 -9.35 9.71
CA SER A 433 -8.17 -8.30 8.87
C SER A 433 -7.15 -8.86 7.88
N GLY A 434 -6.32 -9.82 8.32
CA GLY A 434 -5.38 -10.53 7.47
C GLY A 434 -6.07 -11.35 6.38
N ALA A 435 -7.22 -11.98 6.68
CA ALA A 435 -8.01 -12.74 5.71
C ALA A 435 -8.68 -11.83 4.66
N VAL A 436 -9.26 -10.70 5.09
CA VAL A 436 -9.84 -9.70 4.18
C VAL A 436 -8.76 -9.10 3.29
N ALA A 437 -7.62 -8.71 3.88
CA ALA A 437 -6.47 -8.22 3.14
C ALA A 437 -5.99 -9.25 2.11
N ALA A 438 -5.84 -10.52 2.52
CA ALA A 438 -5.36 -11.59 1.66
C ALA A 438 -6.29 -11.89 0.49
N LEU A 439 -7.62 -11.90 0.71
CA LEU A 439 -8.59 -12.10 -0.37
C LEU A 439 -8.51 -10.97 -1.39
N ALA A 440 -8.52 -9.72 -0.93
CA ALA A 440 -8.41 -8.54 -1.79
C ALA A 440 -7.10 -8.55 -2.59
N THR A 441 -5.97 -8.87 -1.95
CA THR A 441 -4.66 -8.89 -2.60
C THR A 441 -4.51 -10.02 -3.61
N LEU A 442 -5.13 -11.18 -3.37
CA LEU A 442 -5.13 -12.30 -4.32
C LEU A 442 -5.95 -11.96 -5.57
N CYS A 443 -7.14 -11.40 -5.42
CA CYS A 443 -7.98 -11.01 -6.55
C CYS A 443 -7.25 -9.99 -7.45
N ILE A 444 -6.67 -8.94 -6.85
CA ILE A 444 -5.91 -7.94 -7.61
C ILE A 444 -4.61 -8.51 -8.16
N GLY A 445 -3.91 -9.34 -7.39
CA GLY A 445 -2.67 -9.98 -7.84
C GLY A 445 -2.91 -10.84 -9.09
N ALA A 446 -4.03 -11.56 -9.15
CA ALA A 446 -4.46 -12.31 -10.33
C ALA A 446 -4.77 -11.41 -11.52
N LEU A 447 -5.48 -10.29 -11.30
CA LEU A 447 -5.75 -9.30 -12.34
C LEU A 447 -4.46 -8.67 -12.87
N LEU A 448 -3.56 -8.22 -11.97
CA LEU A 448 -2.23 -7.70 -12.29
C LEU A 448 -1.42 -8.72 -13.11
N LEU A 449 -1.31 -9.98 -12.67
CA LEU A 449 -0.54 -10.99 -13.40
C LEU A 449 -1.11 -11.28 -14.79
N GLY A 450 -2.43 -11.38 -14.93
CA GLY A 450 -3.07 -11.71 -16.21
C GLY A 450 -3.03 -10.56 -17.20
N HIS A 451 -3.20 -9.32 -16.72
CA HIS A 451 -3.48 -8.19 -17.58
C HIS A 451 -2.25 -7.29 -17.83
N THR A 452 -1.31 -7.19 -16.89
CA THR A 452 -0.08 -6.39 -17.08
C THR A 452 0.68 -6.85 -18.33
N PRO A 453 0.93 -8.15 -18.58
CA PRO A 453 1.64 -8.57 -19.79
C PRO A 453 0.90 -8.28 -21.10
N LEU A 454 -0.44 -8.33 -21.08
CA LEU A 454 -1.27 -8.10 -22.27
C LEU A 454 -1.34 -6.63 -22.65
N THR A 455 -1.36 -5.74 -21.66
CA THR A 455 -1.49 -4.29 -21.87
C THR A 455 -0.15 -3.56 -21.93
N TRP A 456 0.92 -4.23 -21.54
CA TRP A 456 2.26 -3.64 -21.49
C TRP A 456 2.71 -3.00 -22.81
N ASN A 457 2.40 -3.65 -23.93
CA ASN A 457 2.74 -3.18 -25.27
C ASN A 457 1.61 -2.40 -25.93
N SER A 458 0.41 -2.36 -25.32
CA SER A 458 -0.73 -1.63 -25.88
C SER A 458 -0.79 -0.17 -25.42
N ILE A 459 -0.01 0.20 -24.39
CA ILE A 459 0.09 1.57 -23.91
C ILE A 459 1.26 2.23 -24.64
N ASP A 460 0.94 3.23 -25.44
CA ASP A 460 1.92 4.06 -26.16
C ASP A 460 2.72 4.94 -25.17
N ARG A 461 3.90 5.44 -25.58
CA ARG A 461 4.78 6.25 -24.70
C ARG A 461 4.27 7.69 -24.49
N GLU A 462 2.97 7.89 -24.48
CA GLU A 462 2.33 9.21 -24.46
C GLU A 462 2.19 9.69 -23.02
N GLY A 463 2.39 10.98 -22.78
CA GLY A 463 2.41 11.57 -21.45
C GLY A 463 1.61 12.86 -21.42
N SER A 464 1.10 13.22 -20.24
CA SER A 464 0.29 14.42 -20.10
C SER A 464 1.13 15.64 -20.48
N ILE A 465 0.46 16.71 -20.89
CA ILE A 465 1.14 17.95 -21.25
C ILE A 465 0.43 19.08 -20.54
N ALA A 466 1.21 19.95 -19.88
CA ALA A 466 0.74 21.25 -19.43
C ALA A 466 1.22 22.30 -20.43
N TYR A 467 0.40 23.26 -20.83
CA TYR A 467 0.82 24.27 -21.79
C TYR A 467 0.14 25.61 -21.55
N ASP A 468 0.88 26.69 -21.74
CA ASP A 468 0.47 28.07 -21.55
C ASP A 468 0.41 28.77 -22.91
N LEU A 469 -0.77 29.25 -23.27
CA LEU A 469 -1.02 29.89 -24.57
C LEU A 469 -0.44 31.32 -24.62
N ASP A 470 -0.41 32.04 -23.50
CA ASP A 470 0.05 33.43 -23.42
C ASP A 470 1.58 33.49 -23.51
N CYS A 471 2.24 32.60 -22.76
CA CYS A 471 3.67 32.41 -22.75
C CYS A 471 4.16 31.53 -23.91
N THR A 472 3.27 30.94 -24.71
CA THR A 472 3.59 29.94 -25.75
C THR A 472 4.59 28.89 -25.24
N ALA A 473 4.29 28.29 -24.10
CA ALA A 473 5.18 27.37 -23.41
C ALA A 473 4.51 26.03 -23.15
N VAL A 474 5.29 24.95 -23.15
CA VAL A 474 4.80 23.60 -22.97
C VAL A 474 5.71 22.83 -22.02
N HIS A 475 5.12 22.19 -21.03
CA HIS A 475 5.78 21.22 -20.17
C HIS A 475 5.27 19.82 -20.46
N VAL A 476 6.19 18.98 -20.94
CA VAL A 476 5.94 17.55 -21.12
C VAL A 476 6.07 16.87 -19.77
N ILE A 477 4.97 16.31 -19.29
CA ILE A 477 4.94 15.50 -18.08
C ILE A 477 5.46 14.11 -18.46
N ALA A 478 6.10 13.42 -17.52
CA ALA A 478 6.54 12.07 -17.79
C ALA A 478 5.33 11.21 -18.18
N SER A 479 5.54 10.18 -19.01
CA SER A 479 4.45 9.30 -19.39
C SER A 479 4.02 8.41 -18.21
N PRO A 480 2.72 8.23 -17.90
CA PRO A 480 2.30 7.24 -16.89
C PRO A 480 2.81 5.83 -17.24
N TRP A 481 3.14 5.60 -18.52
CA TRP A 481 3.91 4.47 -18.98
C TRP A 481 5.32 4.46 -18.38
N ARG A 482 5.58 3.47 -17.53
CA ARG A 482 6.91 3.04 -17.03
C ARG A 482 7.76 4.02 -16.22
N GLN A 483 7.30 5.25 -15.98
CA GLN A 483 7.90 6.27 -15.12
C GLN A 483 8.67 5.76 -13.89
N TYR A 484 8.11 4.80 -13.15
CA TYR A 484 8.67 4.33 -11.89
C TYR A 484 9.88 3.41 -12.03
N MET A 485 9.89 2.53 -13.04
CA MET A 485 10.87 1.45 -13.16
C MET A 485 11.95 1.72 -14.22
N ASP A 486 11.66 2.59 -15.18
CA ASP A 486 12.56 2.89 -16.29
C ASP A 486 13.65 3.89 -15.92
N ILE A 487 13.36 4.77 -14.97
CA ILE A 487 14.34 5.70 -14.42
C ILE A 487 15.44 4.87 -13.71
N GLU A 488 16.70 5.01 -14.12
CA GLU A 488 17.91 4.42 -13.52
C GLU A 488 18.24 5.05 -12.17
N TYR A 489 18.18 6.38 -12.04
CA TYR A 489 18.55 7.06 -10.79
C TYR A 489 17.65 6.64 -9.64
N GLY A 490 18.21 5.97 -8.64
CA GLY A 490 17.46 5.49 -7.49
C GLY A 490 16.54 4.29 -7.77
N ARG A 491 16.71 3.58 -8.89
CA ARG A 491 15.89 2.40 -9.25
C ARG A 491 15.89 1.33 -8.16
N VAL A 492 17.08 0.96 -7.68
CA VAL A 492 17.23 -0.01 -6.57
C VAL A 492 16.53 0.52 -5.32
N LEU A 493 16.70 1.80 -5.00
CA LEU A 493 16.04 2.42 -3.84
C LEU A 493 14.51 2.42 -3.99
N ARG A 494 13.97 2.61 -5.20
CA ARG A 494 12.53 2.52 -5.50
C ARG A 494 12.00 1.09 -5.34
N PHE A 495 12.74 0.09 -5.79
CA PHE A 495 12.40 -1.32 -5.54
C PHE A 495 12.42 -1.66 -4.05
N VAL A 496 13.46 -1.20 -3.34
CA VAL A 496 13.57 -1.35 -1.89
C VAL A 496 12.41 -0.65 -1.20
N ARG A 497 12.05 0.57 -1.56
CA ARG A 497 10.90 1.31 -1.00
C ARG A 497 9.58 0.58 -1.18
N MET A 498 9.33 0.09 -2.39
CA MET A 498 8.15 -0.72 -2.70
C MET A 498 8.10 -2.00 -1.85
N TRP A 499 9.24 -2.67 -1.66
CA TRP A 499 9.35 -3.87 -0.83
C TRP A 499 9.23 -3.61 0.67
N PHE A 500 9.71 -2.48 1.18
CA PHE A 500 9.65 -2.16 2.61
C PHE A 500 8.38 -1.40 3.01
N ASN A 501 7.38 -1.32 2.11
CA ASN A 501 6.09 -0.70 2.38
C ASN A 501 6.21 0.82 2.70
N ILE A 502 7.01 1.53 1.90
CA ILE A 502 7.31 2.96 2.09
C ILE A 502 6.90 3.79 0.89
#